data_AF-A0A5N8T9L8-F1
#
_entry.id   AF-A0A5N8T9L8-F1
#
_cell.length_a   1.000
_cell.length_b   1.000
_cell.length_c   1.000
_cell.angle_alpha   90.00
_cell.angle_beta   90.00
_cell.angle_gamma   90.00
#
_symmetry.space_group_name_H-M   'P 1'
#
loop_
_entity.id
_entity.type
_entity.pdbx_description
1 polymer ?
#
loop_
_entity_poly.entity_id
_entity_poly.type
_entity_poly.pdbx_seq_one_letter_code
_entity_poly.pdbx_strand_id
1 'polypeptide(L)'
;MKKGLSTALFVLSFLSFHASAAPELIAKSTLEFGDFEETANVEIQGDIQEDVLRLAERGVEKEEADYFVIDQVSEDTQKDLLVVSVTLYREHTTDTQKSIEARLG
;
A
#
# COMPACT_ATOMS: atom_id res chain seq x y z
N MET A 1 6.35 20.44 51.91
CA MET A 1 6.15 19.01 51.54
C MET A 1 5.43 18.97 50.20
N LYS A 2 5.97 18.23 49.24
CA LYS A 2 5.62 18.20 47.81
C LYS A 2 4.46 17.20 47.56
N LYS A 3 3.32 17.61 47.02
CA LYS A 3 2.25 16.75 46.42
C LYS A 3 1.37 17.66 45.53
N GLY A 4 0.97 17.36 44.31
CA GLY A 4 1.23 16.23 43.43
C GLY A 4 1.03 16.73 41.99
N LEU A 5 2.10 16.68 41.20
CA LEU A 5 2.14 17.03 39.79
C LEU A 5 1.94 15.73 39.01
N SER A 6 0.72 15.21 38.91
CA SER A 6 0.51 13.85 38.39
C SER A 6 -0.79 13.63 37.62
N THR A 7 -1.32 14.66 36.96
CA THR A 7 -2.56 14.54 36.17
C THR A 7 -2.41 14.95 34.70
N ALA A 8 -1.20 15.23 34.23
CA ALA A 8 -0.95 15.68 32.85
C ALA A 8 -0.46 14.56 31.90
N LEU A 9 -0.20 13.34 32.39
CA LEU A 9 0.48 12.32 31.58
C LEU A 9 -0.44 11.39 30.77
N PHE A 10 -1.77 11.43 30.97
CA PHE A 10 -2.67 10.41 30.40
C PHE A 10 -3.29 10.77 29.04
N VAL A 11 -3.16 12.01 28.57
CA VAL A 11 -3.84 12.48 27.33
C VAL A 11 -2.95 12.32 26.08
N LEU A 12 -1.63 12.13 26.24
CA LEU A 12 -0.69 12.08 25.13
C LEU A 12 -0.62 10.73 24.39
N SER A 13 -1.31 9.69 24.88
CA SER A 13 -1.21 8.32 24.34
C SER A 13 -2.11 8.03 23.13
N PHE A 14 -2.96 8.98 22.70
CA PHE A 14 -3.94 8.75 21.62
C PHE A 14 -3.51 9.24 20.23
N LEU A 15 -2.28 9.76 20.07
CA LEU A 15 -1.76 10.21 18.78
C LEU A 15 -0.97 9.11 18.04
N SER A 16 -1.47 7.87 18.07
CA SER A 16 -0.95 6.80 17.22
C SER A 16 -1.41 7.05 15.78
N PHE A 17 -0.63 7.87 15.05
CA PHE A 17 -0.79 8.00 13.61
C PHE A 17 -0.52 6.64 12.98
N HIS A 18 -1.53 6.10 12.30
CA HIS A 18 -1.38 4.87 11.55
C HIS A 18 -0.52 5.19 10.33
N ALA A 19 0.69 4.64 10.30
CA ALA A 19 1.54 4.73 9.11
C ALA A 19 0.87 3.91 8.01
N SER A 20 0.41 4.58 6.95
CA SER A 20 0.02 3.93 5.71
C SER A 20 1.29 3.68 4.90
N ALA A 21 1.63 2.42 4.67
CA ALA A 21 2.67 2.07 3.73
C ALA A 21 2.10 2.10 2.31
N ALA A 22 2.91 2.50 1.35
CA ALA A 22 2.57 2.30 -0.06
C ALA A 22 2.62 0.79 -0.37
N PRO A 23 1.77 0.30 -1.28
CA PRO A 23 1.80 -1.10 -1.70
C PRO A 23 3.17 -1.52 -2.25
N GLU A 24 3.61 -2.73 -1.94
CA GLU A 24 4.89 -3.29 -2.42
C GLU A 24 4.71 -4.09 -3.73
N LEU A 25 5.68 -3.98 -4.64
CA LEU A 25 5.66 -4.76 -5.88
C LEU A 25 6.02 -6.23 -5.61
N ILE A 26 5.15 -7.15 -6.02
CA ILE A 26 5.44 -8.58 -6.02
C ILE A 26 5.37 -9.18 -7.43
N ALA A 27 6.05 -10.31 -7.62
CA ALA A 27 5.92 -11.08 -8.84
C ALA A 27 4.58 -11.82 -8.85
N LYS A 28 3.96 -11.94 -10.02
CA LYS A 28 2.71 -12.71 -10.19
C LYS A 28 2.82 -14.15 -9.70
N SER A 29 3.99 -14.78 -9.84
CA SER A 29 4.25 -16.13 -9.32
C SER A 29 4.19 -16.22 -7.80
N THR A 30 4.43 -15.12 -7.07
CA THR A 30 4.33 -15.10 -5.59
C THR A 30 2.90 -15.33 -5.13
N LEU A 31 1.91 -14.90 -5.92
CA LEU A 31 0.49 -15.09 -5.63
C LEU A 31 0.10 -16.57 -5.49
N GLU A 32 0.86 -17.50 -6.10
CA GLU A 32 0.59 -18.93 -6.02
C GLU A 32 0.98 -19.55 -4.67
N PHE A 33 1.79 -18.85 -3.86
CA PHE A 33 2.39 -19.38 -2.65
C PHE A 33 1.91 -18.70 -1.36
N GLY A 34 0.93 -17.79 -1.44
CA GLY A 34 0.37 -17.08 -0.29
C GLY A 34 -1.15 -16.91 -0.37
N ASP A 35 -1.71 -16.34 0.70
CA ASP A 35 -3.15 -16.08 0.82
C ASP A 35 -3.44 -14.61 0.52
N PHE A 36 -3.60 -14.32 -0.78
CA PHE A 36 -3.78 -12.98 -1.32
C PHE A 36 -5.22 -12.77 -1.80
N GLU A 37 -5.83 -11.68 -1.37
CA GLU A 37 -7.13 -11.20 -1.85
C GLU A 37 -6.91 -10.06 -2.86
N GLU A 38 -7.45 -10.20 -4.07
CA GLU A 38 -7.49 -9.11 -5.04
C GLU A 38 -8.44 -8.01 -4.55
N THR A 39 -7.94 -6.77 -4.44
CA THR A 39 -8.72 -5.65 -3.91
C THR A 39 -9.20 -4.70 -5.00
N ALA A 40 -8.37 -4.42 -6.01
CA ALA A 40 -8.72 -3.53 -7.12
C ALA A 40 -7.80 -3.71 -8.33
N ASN A 41 -8.28 -3.24 -9.48
CA ASN A 41 -7.49 -3.09 -10.70
C ASN A 41 -7.39 -1.60 -11.04
N VAL A 42 -6.17 -1.12 -11.25
CA VAL A 42 -5.89 0.30 -11.50
C VAL A 42 -5.14 0.43 -12.83
N GLU A 43 -5.62 1.32 -13.70
CA GLU A 43 -4.90 1.72 -14.90
C GLU A 43 -4.23 3.07 -14.64
N ILE A 44 -2.90 3.09 -14.79
CA ILE A 44 -2.06 4.24 -14.52
C ILE A 44 -1.50 4.73 -15.85
N GLN A 45 -1.70 6.01 -16.13
CA GLN A 45 -1.25 6.64 -17.36
C GLN A 45 -0.11 7.61 -17.09
N GLY A 46 0.90 7.58 -17.96
CA GLY A 46 2.08 8.43 -17.88
C GLY A 46 2.61 8.79 -19.26
N ASP A 47 3.73 9.51 -19.26
CA ASP A 47 4.46 9.83 -20.48
C ASP A 47 5.13 8.55 -21.02
N ILE A 48 5.19 8.39 -22.34
CA ILE A 48 5.84 7.23 -22.98
C ILE A 48 7.33 7.08 -22.63
N GLN A 49 8.00 8.16 -22.23
CA GLN A 49 9.40 8.14 -21.78
C GLN A 49 9.55 7.87 -20.27
N GLU A 50 8.45 7.72 -19.54
CA GLU A 50 8.47 7.46 -18.10
C GLU A 50 8.86 6.00 -17.82
N ASP A 51 9.61 5.79 -16.73
CA ASP A 51 9.93 4.44 -16.26
C ASP A 51 8.67 3.74 -15.74
N VAL A 52 8.42 2.51 -16.22
CA VAL A 52 7.23 1.72 -15.91
C VAL A 52 7.07 1.50 -14.41
N LEU A 53 8.16 1.15 -13.72
CA LEU A 53 8.11 0.85 -12.29
C LEU A 53 7.81 2.13 -11.51
N ARG A 54 8.52 3.22 -11.81
CA ARG A 54 8.29 4.51 -11.16
C ARG A 54 6.88 5.04 -11.40
N LEU A 55 6.32 4.81 -12.60
CA LEU A 55 4.93 5.16 -12.92
C LEU A 55 3.94 4.33 -12.08
N ALA A 56 4.16 3.02 -11.99
CA ALA A 56 3.33 2.12 -11.19
C ALA A 56 3.36 2.48 -9.70
N GLU A 57 4.56 2.61 -9.11
CA GLU A 57 4.75 3.00 -7.70
C GLU A 57 4.04 4.30 -7.36
N ARG A 58 4.19 5.33 -8.22
CA ARG A 58 3.50 6.60 -8.07
C ARG A 58 1.98 6.46 -8.16
N GLY A 59 1.48 5.59 -9.03
CA GLY A 59 0.05 5.39 -9.22
C GLY A 59 -0.62 4.64 -8.06
N VAL A 60 0.13 3.79 -7.34
CA VAL A 60 -0.39 2.99 -6.22
C VAL A 60 -0.06 3.56 -4.85
N GLU A 61 0.76 4.61 -4.74
CA GLU A 61 1.26 5.16 -3.45
C GLU A 61 0.17 5.43 -2.40
N LYS A 62 -1.05 5.78 -2.85
CA LYS A 62 -2.17 6.15 -1.99
C LYS A 62 -3.23 5.06 -1.86
N GLU A 63 -3.01 3.92 -2.48
CA GLU A 63 -3.96 2.82 -2.49
C GLU A 63 -3.87 2.00 -1.20
N GLU A 64 -5.01 1.59 -0.67
CA GLU A 64 -5.09 0.80 0.58
C GLU A 64 -4.88 -0.70 0.32
N ALA A 65 -3.71 -1.06 -0.17
CA ALA A 65 -3.29 -2.43 -0.45
C ALA A 65 -1.92 -2.73 0.15
N ASP A 66 -1.63 -4.01 0.39
CA ASP A 66 -0.33 -4.44 0.88
C ASP A 66 0.64 -4.61 -0.30
N TYR A 67 0.13 -5.14 -1.42
CA TYR A 67 0.93 -5.47 -2.58
C TYR A 67 0.27 -5.03 -3.88
N PHE A 68 1.08 -4.92 -4.93
CA PHE A 68 0.61 -4.77 -6.30
C PHE A 68 1.40 -5.64 -7.27
N VAL A 69 0.77 -6.00 -8.38
CA VAL A 69 1.37 -6.71 -9.50
C VAL A 69 1.14 -5.88 -10.76
N ILE A 70 2.16 -5.77 -11.61
CA ILE A 70 2.03 -5.19 -12.95
C ILE A 70 1.57 -6.30 -13.89
N ASP A 71 0.35 -6.19 -14.41
CA ASP A 71 -0.23 -7.20 -15.30
C ASP A 71 0.04 -6.91 -16.76
N GLN A 72 -0.04 -5.63 -17.13
CA GLN A 72 0.14 -5.21 -18.50
C GLN A 72 0.80 -3.84 -18.59
N VAL A 73 1.64 -3.69 -19.61
CA VAL A 73 2.22 -2.43 -20.03
C VAL A 73 1.88 -2.24 -21.49
N SER A 74 1.35 -1.07 -21.84
CA SER A 74 0.97 -0.71 -23.20
C SER A 74 1.44 0.70 -23.51
N GLU A 75 1.87 0.92 -24.73
CA GLU A 75 2.30 2.23 -25.22
C GLU A 75 1.40 2.66 -26.40
N ASP A 76 1.01 3.93 -26.41
CA ASP A 76 0.38 4.58 -27.57
C ASP A 76 1.34 5.66 -28.09
N THR A 77 2.18 5.26 -29.05
CA THR A 77 3.19 6.15 -29.67
C THR A 77 2.57 7.31 -30.46
N GLN A 78 1.28 7.23 -30.82
CA GLN A 78 0.60 8.32 -31.52
C GLN A 78 0.18 9.42 -30.56
N LYS A 79 0.10 9.12 -29.26
CA LYS A 79 -0.30 10.04 -28.19
C LYS A 79 0.80 10.27 -27.15
N ASP A 80 2.00 9.75 -27.38
CA ASP A 80 3.12 9.76 -26.42
C ASP A 80 2.71 9.27 -25.02
N LEU A 81 1.87 8.22 -24.96
CA LEU A 81 1.27 7.71 -23.72
C LEU A 81 1.82 6.33 -23.34
N LEU A 82 2.17 6.16 -22.07
CA LEU A 82 2.39 4.87 -21.41
C LEU A 82 1.20 4.54 -20.51
N VAL A 83 0.67 3.32 -20.60
CA VAL A 83 -0.41 2.80 -19.77
C VAL A 83 0.09 1.55 -19.06
N VAL A 84 0.01 1.54 -17.74
CA VAL A 84 0.38 0.41 -16.87
C VAL A 84 -0.86 -0.04 -16.12
N SER A 85 -1.27 -1.28 -16.34
CA SER A 85 -2.37 -1.92 -15.61
C SER A 85 -1.78 -2.70 -14.44
N VAL A 86 -2.27 -2.41 -13.24
CA VAL A 86 -1.84 -3.07 -12.01
C VAL A 86 -3.04 -3.67 -11.27
N THR A 87 -2.85 -4.87 -10.73
CA THR A 87 -3.78 -5.47 -9.77
C THR A 87 -3.22 -5.32 -8.36
N LEU A 88 -4.06 -4.82 -7.45
CA LEU A 88 -3.76 -4.65 -6.03
C LEU A 88 -4.21 -5.86 -5.22
N TYR A 89 -3.41 -6.20 -4.22
CA TYR A 89 -3.65 -7.35 -3.34
C TYR A 89 -3.49 -6.99 -1.87
N ARG A 90 -4.27 -7.65 -1.02
CA ARG A 90 -4.09 -7.67 0.43
C ARG A 90 -3.73 -9.08 0.88
N GLU A 91 -2.86 -9.21 1.87
CA GLU A 91 -2.54 -10.52 2.45
C GLU A 91 -3.29 -10.73 3.76
N HIS A 92 -4.05 -11.83 3.85
CA HIS A 92 -4.85 -12.12 5.04
C HIS A 92 -4.01 -12.39 6.30
N THR A 93 -2.77 -12.87 6.12
CA THR A 93 -1.80 -13.04 7.20
C THR A 93 -1.48 -11.70 7.89
N THR A 94 -1.36 -10.63 7.09
CA THR A 94 -1.10 -9.26 7.55
C THR A 94 -2.29 -8.72 8.34
N ASP A 95 -3.52 -8.93 7.86
CA ASP A 95 -4.74 -8.52 8.58
C ASP A 95 -4.89 -9.23 9.93
N THR A 96 -4.49 -10.50 10.01
CA THR A 96 -4.53 -11.27 11.27
C THR A 96 -3.51 -10.75 12.27
N GLN A 97 -2.30 -10.39 11.83
CA GLN A 97 -1.29 -9.77 12.70
C GLN A 97 -1.72 -8.36 13.14
N LYS A 98 -2.22 -7.53 12.22
CA LYS A 98 -2.75 -6.18 12.51
C LYS A 98 -3.91 -6.22 13.51
N SER A 99 -4.79 -7.21 13.37
CA SER A 99 -5.89 -7.52 14.32
C SER A 99 -5.38 -7.89 15.72
N ILE A 100 -4.35 -8.72 15.80
CA ILE A 100 -3.78 -9.16 17.08
C ILE A 100 -3.04 -8.01 17.78
N GLU A 101 -2.26 -7.23 17.04
CA GLU A 101 -1.57 -6.05 17.57
C GLU A 101 -2.56 -4.97 18.06
N ALA A 102 -3.63 -4.71 17.31
CA ALA A 102 -4.69 -3.77 17.71
C ALA A 102 -5.45 -4.21 18.98
N ARG A 103 -5.42 -5.50 19.35
CA ARG A 103 -6.05 -6.03 20.57
C ARG A 103 -5.10 -6.12 21.77
N LEU A 104 -3.80 -6.00 21.55
CA LEU A 104 -2.77 -6.08 22.57
C LEU A 104 -2.17 -4.71 22.96
N GLY A 105 -2.55 -3.64 22.24
CA GLY A 105 -2.21 -2.25 22.54
C GLY A 105 -3.19 -1.55 23.48
#